data_AF-A0A0R2KGY3-F1
#
_entry.id   AF-A0A0R2KGY3-F1
#
_cell.length_a   1.000
_cell.length_b   1.000
_cell.length_c   1.000
_cell.angle_alpha   90.00
_cell.angle_beta   90.00
_cell.angle_gamma   90.00
#
_symmetry.space_group_name_H-M   'P 1'
#
loop_
_entity.id
_entity.type
_entity.pdbx_description
1 polymer ?
#
loop_
_entity_poly.entity_id
_entity_poly.type
_entity_poly.pdbx_seq_one_letter_code
_entity_poly.pdbx_strand_id
1 'polypeptide(L)'
;MEQKVLPIKDSNVLTQVQRCLQEDFKAVVHNYTIFQVGKATLLRVSDILRLKRGRDCFDEQGNVQRNAFLHDQRTGKANHLCLKPVTGNLLAYQSWLQQANLVSPWLFPSLQHPEKHITEKNFIK
;
A
#
# COMPACT_ATOMS: atom_id res chain seq x y z
N MET A 1 -10.26 24.38 -3.89
CA MET A 1 -9.15 24.14 -4.83
C MET A 1 -9.49 22.88 -5.61
N GLU A 2 -9.55 22.97 -6.93
CA GLU A 2 -9.64 21.74 -7.76
C GLU A 2 -8.27 21.05 -7.73
N GLN A 3 -8.25 19.79 -7.30
CA GLN A 3 -7.03 19.00 -7.28
C GLN A 3 -6.79 18.43 -8.68
N LYS A 4 -5.82 19.00 -9.39
CA LYS A 4 -5.43 18.55 -10.74
C LYS A 4 -4.54 17.30 -10.63
N VAL A 5 -5.13 16.12 -10.84
CA VAL A 5 -4.39 14.84 -10.86
C VAL A 5 -3.88 14.57 -12.28
N LEU A 6 -2.55 14.50 -12.43
CA LEU A 6 -1.88 14.23 -13.70
C LEU A 6 -1.26 12.82 -13.71
N PRO A 7 -1.23 12.12 -14.86
CA PRO A 7 -0.56 10.83 -14.97
C PRO A 7 0.96 10.98 -14.79
N ILE A 8 1.61 9.96 -14.23
CA ILE A 8 3.08 9.84 -14.20
C ILE A 8 3.52 9.43 -15.61
N LYS A 9 4.25 10.32 -16.31
CA LYS A 9 4.57 10.16 -17.73
C LYS A 9 5.96 9.61 -18.00
N ASP A 10 6.90 9.82 -17.08
CA ASP A 10 8.31 9.47 -17.26
C ASP A 10 8.99 9.16 -15.91
N SER A 11 10.23 8.66 -16.01
CA SER A 11 11.05 8.26 -14.86
C SER A 11 11.47 9.43 -13.97
N ASN A 12 11.58 10.65 -14.50
CA ASN A 12 11.93 11.82 -13.71
C ASN A 12 10.76 12.22 -12.81
N VAL A 13 9.54 12.26 -13.37
CA VAL A 13 8.31 12.49 -12.59
C VAL A 13 8.12 11.38 -11.55
N LEU A 14 8.34 10.12 -11.91
CA LEU A 14 8.27 9.00 -10.97
C LEU A 14 9.27 9.17 -9.81
N THR A 15 10.52 9.52 -10.12
CA THR A 15 11.57 9.73 -9.12
C THR A 15 11.23 10.88 -8.19
N GLN A 16 10.70 11.98 -8.74
CA GLN A 16 10.26 13.13 -7.96
C GLN A 16 9.12 12.76 -7.01
N VAL A 17 8.10 12.04 -7.49
CA VAL A 17 6.99 11.55 -6.65
C VAL A 17 7.53 10.66 -5.52
N GLN A 18 8.44 9.73 -5.83
CA GLN A 18 9.04 8.86 -4.82
C GLN A 18 9.83 9.64 -3.77
N ARG A 19 10.61 10.66 -4.18
CA ARG A 19 11.34 11.54 -3.27
C ARG A 19 10.40 12.34 -2.37
N CYS A 20 9.36 12.96 -2.93
CA CYS A 20 8.38 13.71 -2.15
C CYS A 20 7.67 12.83 -1.10
N LEU A 21 7.30 11.60 -1.46
CA LEU A 21 6.71 10.64 -0.52
C LEU A 21 7.67 10.21 0.60
N GLN A 22 8.98 10.26 0.35
CA GLN A 22 10.01 9.94 1.35
C GLN A 22 10.32 11.10 2.30
N GLU A 23 10.12 12.35 1.85
CA GLU A 23 10.45 13.57 2.59
C GLU A 23 9.28 14.10 3.43
N ASP A 24 8.05 13.58 3.26
CA ASP A 24 6.85 14.05 3.98
C ASP A 24 6.72 13.44 5.39
N PHE A 25 7.16 14.20 6.40
CA PHE A 25 7.44 13.79 7.79
C PHE A 25 6.35 13.00 8.57
N LYS A 26 5.07 13.08 8.21
CA LYS A 26 3.98 12.48 9.03
C LYS A 26 3.61 11.04 8.66
N ALA A 27 3.83 10.62 7.42
CA ALA A 27 3.36 9.32 6.93
C ALA A 27 4.33 8.67 5.92
N VAL A 28 5.61 9.03 5.98
CA VAL A 28 6.69 8.59 5.07
C VAL A 28 6.57 7.12 4.70
N VAL A 29 6.61 6.23 5.69
CA VAL A 29 6.63 4.77 5.43
C VAL A 29 5.29 4.27 4.91
N HIS A 30 4.18 4.79 5.45
CA HIS A 30 2.82 4.37 5.09
C HIS A 30 2.49 4.72 3.62
N ASN A 31 2.59 6.01 3.25
CA ASN A 31 2.21 6.48 1.92
C ASN A 31 3.18 5.98 0.85
N TYR A 32 4.48 5.93 1.17
CA TYR A 32 5.48 5.36 0.28
C TYR A 32 5.23 3.87 0.01
N THR A 33 4.84 3.10 1.03
CA THR A 33 4.56 1.67 0.85
C THR A 33 3.32 1.44 -0.01
N ILE A 34 2.25 2.23 0.18
CA ILE A 34 1.06 2.17 -0.70
C ILE A 34 1.46 2.42 -2.16
N PHE A 35 2.27 3.45 -2.40
CA PHE A 35 2.74 3.79 -3.74
C PHE A 35 3.56 2.66 -4.37
N GLN A 36 4.49 2.09 -3.61
CA GLN A 36 5.36 1.01 -4.11
C GLN A 36 4.56 -0.27 -4.39
N VAL A 37 3.61 -0.63 -3.53
CA VAL A 37 2.70 -1.75 -3.76
C VAL A 37 1.87 -1.50 -5.01
N GLY A 38 1.32 -0.31 -5.21
CA GLY A 38 0.57 0.03 -6.43
C GLY A 38 1.40 -0.06 -7.69
N LYS A 39 2.66 0.40 -7.65
CA LYS A 39 3.59 0.29 -8.77
C LYS A 39 3.92 -1.17 -9.12
N ALA A 40 4.13 -2.02 -8.12
CA ALA A 40 4.50 -3.43 -8.34
C ALA A 40 3.33 -4.32 -8.74
N THR A 41 2.12 -4.01 -8.25
CA THR A 41 0.93 -4.86 -8.43
C THR A 41 0.00 -4.38 -9.52
N LEU A 42 0.15 -3.12 -9.97
CA LEU A 42 -0.73 -2.45 -10.94
C LEU A 42 -2.23 -2.47 -10.54
N LEU A 43 -2.51 -2.69 -9.25
CA LEU A 43 -3.85 -2.62 -8.71
C LEU A 43 -4.36 -1.18 -8.67
N ARG A 44 -5.69 -1.04 -8.67
CA ARG A 44 -6.30 0.26 -8.35
C ARG A 44 -6.07 0.58 -6.88
N VAL A 45 -5.98 1.88 -6.58
CA VAL A 45 -5.83 2.37 -5.21
C VAL A 45 -6.90 1.77 -4.29
N SER A 46 -8.16 1.72 -4.72
CA SER A 46 -9.26 1.15 -3.93
C SER A 46 -9.04 -0.31 -3.53
N ASP A 47 -8.43 -1.12 -4.40
CA ASP A 47 -8.12 -2.52 -4.15
C ASP A 47 -6.91 -2.66 -3.22
N ILE A 48 -5.90 -1.81 -3.39
CA ILE A 48 -4.69 -1.77 -2.55
C ILE A 48 -5.05 -1.44 -1.11
N LEU A 49 -5.90 -0.44 -0.89
CA LEU A 49 -6.28 -0.02 0.46
C LEU A 49 -7.03 -1.12 1.22
N ARG A 50 -7.64 -2.08 0.53
CA ARG A 50 -8.41 -3.19 1.12
C ARG A 50 -7.62 -4.48 1.27
N LEU A 51 -6.31 -4.48 1.02
CA LEU A 51 -5.46 -5.64 1.24
C LEU A 51 -5.47 -6.05 2.72
N LYS A 52 -5.59 -7.35 2.99
CA LYS A 52 -5.48 -7.93 4.32
C LYS A 52 -4.07 -8.48 4.54
N ARG A 53 -3.50 -8.24 5.72
CA ARG A 53 -2.13 -8.65 6.07
C ARG A 53 -1.93 -10.15 5.94
N GLY A 54 -2.64 -10.95 6.72
CA GLY A 54 -2.43 -12.40 6.78
C GLY A 54 -3.01 -13.18 5.60
N ARG A 55 -3.94 -12.60 4.83
CA ARG A 55 -4.55 -13.29 3.68
C ARG A 55 -3.81 -12.99 2.39
N ASP A 56 -3.44 -11.73 2.17
CA ASP A 56 -3.03 -11.26 0.86
C ASP A 56 -1.55 -10.88 0.78
N CYS A 57 -0.81 -10.79 1.91
CA CYS A 57 0.55 -10.23 1.91
C CYS A 57 1.57 -11.00 2.74
N PHE A 58 1.20 -11.50 3.92
CA PHE A 58 2.11 -12.18 4.84
C PHE A 58 1.60 -13.59 5.13
N ASP A 59 2.52 -14.54 5.28
CA ASP A 59 2.22 -15.88 5.79
C ASP A 59 2.19 -15.89 7.33
N GLU A 60 1.87 -17.05 7.91
CA GLU A 60 1.81 -17.23 9.37
C GLU A 60 3.17 -17.02 10.07
N GLN A 61 4.27 -17.14 9.34
CA GLN A 61 5.62 -16.91 9.83
C GLN A 61 6.03 -15.43 9.72
N GLY A 62 5.17 -14.59 9.13
CA GLY A 62 5.43 -13.17 8.92
C GLY A 62 6.28 -12.86 7.69
N ASN A 63 6.52 -13.84 6.81
CA ASN A 63 7.21 -13.62 5.54
C ASN A 63 6.24 -13.09 4.48
N VAL A 64 6.75 -12.32 3.53
CA VAL A 64 5.95 -11.82 2.41
C VAL A 64 5.59 -12.97 1.46
N GLN A 65 4.30 -13.17 1.24
CA GLN A 65 3.79 -14.15 0.29
C GLN A 65 4.29 -13.81 -1.12
N ARG A 66 4.81 -14.81 -1.84
CA ARG A 66 5.29 -14.59 -3.22
C ARG A 66 4.17 -14.28 -4.19
N ASN A 67 3.04 -14.97 -4.03
CA ASN A 67 1.89 -14.96 -4.92
C ASN A 67 0.63 -14.86 -4.06
N ALA A 68 -0.13 -13.77 -4.21
CA ALA A 68 -1.45 -13.63 -3.61
C ALA A 68 -2.51 -13.41 -4.68
N PHE A 69 -3.68 -14.03 -4.51
CA PHE A 69 -4.79 -13.94 -5.45
C PHE A 69 -5.85 -12.98 -4.92
N LEU A 70 -6.18 -11.96 -5.71
CA LEU A 70 -7.28 -11.03 -5.40
C LEU A 70 -8.28 -11.02 -6.53
N HIS A 71 -9.56 -10.95 -6.19
CA HIS A 71 -10.59 -10.72 -7.21
C HIS A 71 -10.84 -9.20 -7.30
N ASP A 72 -10.58 -8.62 -8.47
CA ASP A 72 -10.91 -7.22 -8.79
C ASP A 72 -12.41 -7.02 -8.55
N GLN A 73 -12.79 -6.11 -7.65
CA GLN A 73 -14.19 -5.95 -7.26
C GLN A 73 -15.07 -5.40 -8.39
N ARG A 74 -14.48 -4.66 -9.33
CA ARG A 74 -15.21 -4.04 -10.44
C ARG A 74 -15.48 -5.03 -11.56
N THR A 75 -14.55 -5.97 -11.80
CA THR A 75 -14.59 -6.87 -12.95
C THR A 75 -14.74 -8.34 -12.59
N GLY A 76 -14.61 -8.70 -11.31
CA GLY A 76 -14.63 -10.08 -10.81
C GLY A 76 -13.40 -10.91 -11.18
N LYS A 77 -12.44 -10.35 -11.93
CA LYS A 77 -11.28 -11.08 -12.44
C LYS A 77 -10.24 -11.30 -11.34
N ALA A 78 -9.63 -12.49 -11.34
CA ALA A 78 -8.48 -12.76 -10.49
C ALA A 78 -7.24 -11.99 -10.98
N ASN A 79 -6.65 -11.21 -10.08
CA ASN A 79 -5.37 -10.56 -10.21
C ASN A 79 -4.34 -11.35 -9.40
N HIS A 80 -3.20 -11.62 -10.03
CA HIS A 80 -2.06 -12.24 -9.38
C HIS A 80 -1.11 -11.15 -8.88
N LEU A 81 -0.91 -11.09 -7.56
CA LEU A 81 -0.02 -10.11 -6.95
C LEU A 81 1.42 -10.59 -6.98
N CYS A 82 2.27 -9.86 -7.68
CA CYS A 82 3.72 -10.01 -7.58
C CYS A 82 4.26 -9.12 -6.46
N LEU A 83 4.42 -9.66 -5.26
CA LEU A 83 4.94 -8.91 -4.10
C LEU A 83 6.48 -8.98 -3.96
N LYS A 84 7.14 -9.84 -4.75
CA LYS A 84 8.60 -10.00 -4.75
C LYS A 84 9.36 -8.67 -4.90
N PRO A 85 8.99 -7.73 -5.79
CA PRO A 85 9.71 -6.47 -5.93
C PRO A 85 9.58 -5.52 -4.73
N VAL A 86 8.57 -5.72 -3.88
CA VAL A 86 8.24 -4.82 -2.75
C VAL A 86 8.41 -5.51 -1.39
N THR A 87 9.07 -6.67 -1.35
CA THR A 87 9.28 -7.44 -0.11
C THR A 87 9.98 -6.61 0.96
N GLY A 88 11.05 -5.88 0.60
CA GLY A 88 11.75 -5.00 1.54
C GLY A 88 10.87 -3.88 2.07
N ASN A 89 10.04 -3.26 1.22
CA ASN A 89 9.09 -2.22 1.63
C ASN A 89 8.04 -2.77 2.61
N LEU A 90 7.48 -3.94 2.32
CA LEU A 90 6.46 -4.58 3.17
C LEU A 90 7.02 -4.98 4.54
N LEU A 91 8.25 -5.51 4.60
CA LEU A 91 8.90 -5.88 5.87
C LEU A 91 9.25 -4.64 6.72
N ALA A 92 9.77 -3.59 6.09
CA ALA A 92 10.04 -2.33 6.77
C ALA A 92 8.76 -1.70 7.33
N TYR A 93 7.68 -1.72 6.53
CA TYR A 93 6.39 -1.20 6.94
C TYR A 93 5.73 -2.05 8.05
N GLN A 94 5.86 -3.38 8.01
CA GLN A 94 5.43 -4.25 9.10
C GLN A 94 6.15 -3.92 10.41
N SER A 95 7.45 -3.70 10.35
CA SER A 95 8.26 -3.30 11.52
C SER A 95 7.81 -1.95 12.08
N TRP A 96 7.53 -0.99 11.19
CA TRP A 96 7.01 0.32 11.57
C TRP A 96 5.64 0.23 12.27
N LEU A 97 4.70 -0.58 11.75
CA LEU A 97 3.40 -0.80 12.40
C LEU A 97 3.56 -1.40 13.81
N GLN A 98 4.49 -2.33 13.98
CA GLN A 98 4.78 -2.94 15.29
C GLN A 98 5.35 -1.92 16.28
N GLN A 99 6.30 -1.09 15.85
CA GLN A 99 6.86 -0.02 16.68
C GLN A 99 5.81 1.02 17.09
N ALA A 100 4.84 1.29 16.21
CA ALA A 100 3.71 2.18 16.48
C ALA A 100 2.58 1.51 17.31
N ASN A 101 2.74 0.23 17.69
CA ASN A 101 1.73 -0.57 18.37
C ASN A 101 0.37 -0.63 17.63
N LEU A 102 0.42 -0.63 16.28
CA LEU A 102 -0.76 -0.69 15.42
C LEU A 102 -1.07 -2.14 15.02
N VAL A 103 -2.05 -2.73 15.70
CA VAL A 103 -2.56 -4.06 15.39
C VAL A 103 -3.79 -3.95 14.49
N SER A 104 -3.73 -4.54 13.30
CA SER A 104 -4.81 -4.50 12.32
C SER A 104 -4.83 -5.73 11.43
N PRO A 105 -6.01 -6.21 11.00
CA PRO A 105 -6.12 -7.19 9.93
C PRO A 105 -5.80 -6.60 8.54
N TRP A 106 -5.86 -5.26 8.38
CA TRP A 106 -5.62 -4.56 7.13
C TRP A 106 -4.14 -4.27 6.94
N LEU A 107 -3.67 -4.35 5.69
CA LEU A 107 -2.30 -3.94 5.35
C LEU A 107 -2.13 -2.45 5.59
N PHE A 108 -3.08 -1.64 5.13
CA PHE A 108 -3.06 -0.19 5.30
C PHE A 108 -4.20 0.25 6.24
N PRO A 109 -4.02 0.12 7.58
CA PRO A 109 -5.01 0.56 8.55
C PRO A 109 -5.17 2.09 8.57
N SER A 110 -6.32 2.54 9.04
CA SER A 110 -6.44 3.92 9.51
C SER A 110 -5.59 4.10 10.78
N LEU A 111 -4.78 5.15 10.83
CA LEU A 111 -3.97 5.48 12.01
C LEU A 111 -4.81 5.85 13.25
N GLN A 112 -6.06 6.30 13.04
CA GLN A 112 -7.00 6.64 14.12
C GLN A 112 -7.87 5.45 14.53
N HIS A 113 -8.17 4.57 13.56
CA HIS A 113 -9.08 3.43 13.71
C HIS A 113 -8.45 2.18 13.10
N PRO A 114 -7.47 1.54 13.78
CA PRO A 114 -6.70 0.43 13.21
C PRO A 114 -7.55 -0.78 12.80
N GLU A 115 -8.75 -0.93 13.33
CA GLU A 115 -9.72 -1.95 12.94
C GLU A 115 -10.28 -1.76 11.51
N LYS A 116 -10.11 -0.57 10.93
CA LYS A 116 -10.56 -0.21 9.58
C LYS A 116 -9.37 0.02 8.66
N HIS A 117 -9.55 -0.25 7.37
CA HIS A 117 -8.60 0.21 6.36
C HIS A 117 -8.68 1.73 6.19
N ILE A 118 -7.61 2.34 5.72
CA ILE A 118 -7.64 3.76 5.31
C ILE A 118 -8.64 3.96 4.17
N THR A 119 -9.41 5.03 4.23
CA THR A 119 -10.37 5.39 3.17
C THR A 119 -9.71 6.28 2.13
N GLU A 120 -10.19 6.26 0.89
CA GLU A 120 -9.69 7.14 -0.18
C GLU A 120 -9.74 8.63 0.23
N LYS A 121 -10.80 9.03 0.94
CA LYS A 121 -10.96 10.40 1.46
C LYS A 121 -9.87 10.80 2.45
N ASN A 122 -9.31 9.84 3.19
CA ASN A 122 -8.23 10.07 4.14
C ASN A 122 -6.84 9.84 3.54
N PHE A 123 -6.76 9.23 2.35
CA PHE A 123 -5.52 9.02 1.62
C PHE A 123 -5.10 10.23 0.77
N ILE A 124 -6.07 10.98 0.24
CA ILE A 124 -5.83 12.09 -0.71
C ILE A 124 -5.67 13.46 0.00
N LYS A 125 -5.87 13.52 1.32
CA LYS A 125 -5.90 14.76 2.11
C LYS A 125 -4.55 15.16 2.69
#